data_AF-R5H1G8-F1
#
_entry.id   AF-R5H1G8-F1
#
_cell.length_a   1.000
_cell.length_b   1.000
_cell.length_c   1.000
_cell.angle_alpha   90.00
_cell.angle_beta   90.00
_cell.angle_gamma   90.00
#
_symmetry.space_group_name_H-M   'P 1'
#
loop_
_entity.id
_entity.type
_entity.pdbx_description
1 polymer ?
#
loop_
_entity_poly.entity_id
_entity_poly.type
_entity_poly.pdbx_seq_one_letter_code
_entity_poly.pdbx_strand_id
1 'polypeptide(L)'
;MIKKLANGIALIIRVLKNALLRPFRVVSSKFKYMFSVGRVTSAVPGAVSKFPKLAKRKPEKREDYFDWGRIYIAKSLVLLITVIIIAAVLLYIFVLHPLFTSWWWVKDMQFEETAVSAYNGRVRLYYDREFTELKFEGRLNDGSAVEYGEEFWENGRNKYAGNYEKGVYSGSGILYLEDGTVLYRGMFSNGKYNGAGELYKDDCMWSGEFRNGKLEGSGTITRNGVLLFTGNFTDDVAEGTCKENYDDGNLHYSGSYSGGVPHGDALEYYPNGNLKYSGQFTAGKYNGNGTLYYENGEKHYSGSFEMGVFSGSGTLYENGSRLYSGEFESGVYSGSGTLYGADGTVTAGTFSDGVISGSAVRTYPNGMKYEGCFVSGQPSGSGSLTNAAGKTVYSGQFLDGFIDWNELIGLDAAAAAECFPNAVKSVYDDCFRLTDGSGVILECSFARGSDPASVRAVYSLPTGGVAVNIRSVNDINVPSAAAKAKVEGTLPSQASLLGITEQSVECYAVTYAETVVYWWVSSDGELLMLSAHSLSGEVVPPAEDSDETTDRSDIAKLFEDIGLDIEDFESLGF
;
A
#
# COMPACT_ATOMS: atom_id res chain seq x y z
N MET A 1 50.84 -86.76 -28.16
CA MET A 1 50.67 -85.65 -29.13
C MET A 1 50.67 -84.27 -28.45
N ILE A 2 49.92 -84.10 -27.34
CA ILE A 2 49.82 -82.83 -26.58
C ILE A 2 51.18 -82.35 -26.01
N LYS A 3 52.03 -83.23 -25.49
CA LYS A 3 53.39 -82.88 -25.01
C LYS A 3 54.34 -82.35 -26.10
N LYS A 4 54.19 -82.80 -27.36
CA LYS A 4 55.01 -82.30 -28.49
C LYS A 4 54.52 -80.92 -28.97
N LEU A 5 53.22 -80.66 -28.88
CA LEU A 5 52.63 -79.35 -29.15
C LEU A 5 53.03 -78.31 -28.07
N ALA A 6 52.96 -78.70 -26.79
CA ALA A 6 53.37 -77.84 -25.68
C ALA A 6 54.88 -77.51 -25.71
N ASN A 7 55.73 -78.48 -26.03
CA ASN A 7 57.17 -78.25 -26.15
C ASN A 7 57.53 -77.40 -27.39
N GLY A 8 56.78 -77.53 -28.49
CA GLY A 8 56.93 -76.68 -29.68
C GLY A 8 56.53 -75.23 -29.41
N ILE A 9 55.41 -75.02 -28.71
CA ILE A 9 54.93 -73.70 -28.30
C ILE A 9 55.90 -73.05 -27.29
N ALA A 10 56.43 -73.82 -26.33
CA ALA A 10 57.41 -73.33 -25.37
C ALA A 10 58.75 -72.92 -26.03
N LEU A 11 59.19 -73.63 -27.08
CA LEU A 11 60.38 -73.29 -27.84
C LEU A 11 60.17 -72.01 -28.67
N ILE A 12 59.00 -71.87 -29.30
CA ILE A 12 58.61 -70.68 -30.07
C ILE A 12 58.49 -69.45 -29.15
N ILE A 13 57.92 -69.59 -27.96
CA ILE A 13 57.84 -68.52 -26.95
C ILE A 13 59.23 -68.13 -26.43
N ARG A 14 60.15 -69.08 -26.24
CA ARG A 14 61.55 -68.78 -25.82
C ARG A 14 62.33 -68.04 -26.90
N VAL A 15 62.15 -68.42 -28.17
CA VAL A 15 62.80 -67.76 -29.31
C VAL A 15 62.21 -66.36 -29.54
N LEU A 16 60.89 -66.20 -29.42
CA LEU A 16 60.22 -64.89 -29.48
C LEU A 16 60.65 -63.98 -28.32
N LYS A 17 60.73 -64.49 -27.08
CA LYS A 17 61.17 -63.72 -25.91
C LYS A 17 62.61 -63.22 -26.06
N ASN A 18 63.51 -64.03 -26.62
CA ASN A 18 64.92 -63.66 -26.80
C ASN A 18 65.20 -62.83 -28.07
N ALA A 19 64.35 -62.93 -29.10
CA ALA A 19 64.48 -62.14 -30.34
C ALA A 19 63.79 -60.77 -30.25
N LEU A 20 62.61 -60.67 -29.61
CA LEU A 20 61.85 -59.42 -29.51
C LEU A 20 62.33 -58.51 -28.38
N LEU A 21 62.90 -59.04 -27.29
CA LEU A 21 63.31 -58.21 -26.14
C LEU A 21 64.78 -57.76 -26.19
N ARG A 22 65.56 -58.21 -27.18
CA ARG A 22 66.96 -57.80 -27.36
C ARG A 22 67.14 -56.33 -27.79
N PRO A 23 66.24 -55.73 -28.61
CA PRO A 23 66.34 -54.30 -28.96
C PRO A 23 65.74 -53.36 -27.90
N PHE A 24 64.86 -53.85 -27.01
CA PHE A 24 64.04 -53.00 -26.14
C PHE A 24 64.64 -52.66 -24.77
N ARG A 25 65.90 -53.03 -24.51
CA ARG A 25 66.60 -52.65 -23.26
C ARG A 25 67.17 -51.22 -23.23
N VAL A 26 66.98 -50.41 -24.28
CA VAL A 26 67.62 -49.08 -24.38
C VAL A 26 66.67 -47.92 -24.72
N VAL A 27 65.35 -48.11 -24.84
CA VAL A 27 64.45 -47.00 -25.28
C VAL A 27 63.26 -46.81 -24.35
N SER A 28 63.52 -46.27 -23.15
CA SER A 28 62.46 -45.82 -22.23
C SER A 28 62.40 -44.30 -22.02
N SER A 29 63.26 -43.49 -22.65
CA SER A 29 63.31 -42.04 -22.36
C SER A 29 62.96 -41.09 -23.52
N LYS A 30 62.47 -41.57 -24.67
CA LYS A 30 62.17 -40.70 -25.83
C LYS A 30 60.81 -40.87 -26.51
N PHE A 31 59.86 -41.60 -25.93
CA PHE A 31 58.57 -41.86 -26.60
C PHE A 31 57.48 -40.79 -26.36
N LYS A 32 57.73 -39.79 -25.49
CA LYS A 32 56.77 -38.71 -25.17
C LYS A 32 56.64 -37.60 -26.24
N TYR A 33 57.37 -37.67 -27.36
CA TYR A 33 57.33 -36.64 -28.42
C TYR A 33 56.83 -37.13 -29.79
N MET A 34 56.28 -38.36 -29.89
CA MET A 34 56.01 -38.99 -31.19
C MET A 34 54.55 -39.00 -31.67
N PHE A 35 53.60 -38.42 -30.92
CA PHE A 35 52.20 -38.36 -31.36
C PHE A 35 51.61 -36.95 -31.23
N SER A 36 52.20 -36.00 -31.97
CA SER A 36 51.40 -34.91 -32.55
C SER A 36 50.83 -35.40 -33.88
N VAL A 37 49.55 -35.13 -34.13
CA VAL A 37 48.72 -35.66 -35.22
C VAL A 37 49.21 -35.28 -36.63
N GLY A 38 50.38 -34.64 -36.78
CA GLY A 38 50.92 -34.18 -38.06
C GLY A 38 52.02 -35.01 -38.72
N ARG A 39 52.51 -36.13 -38.15
CA ARG A 39 53.69 -36.85 -38.72
C ARG A 39 53.66 -38.38 -38.66
N VAL A 40 52.49 -39.03 -38.70
CA VAL A 40 52.42 -40.49 -38.89
C VAL A 40 52.54 -40.91 -40.38
N THR A 41 52.58 -39.95 -41.31
CA THR A 41 52.57 -40.24 -42.75
C THR A 41 53.94 -40.42 -43.41
N SER A 42 55.08 -40.19 -42.73
CA SER A 42 56.39 -40.14 -43.42
C SER A 42 57.45 -41.16 -43.00
N ALA A 43 57.18 -42.11 -42.09
CA ALA A 43 58.19 -43.09 -41.65
C ALA A 43 57.78 -44.58 -41.82
N VAL A 44 56.86 -44.88 -42.74
CA VAL A 44 56.44 -46.25 -43.08
C VAL A 44 56.69 -46.69 -44.56
N PRO A 45 57.12 -45.86 -45.55
CA PRO A 45 57.20 -46.37 -46.93
C PRO A 45 58.30 -47.41 -47.21
N GLY A 46 59.37 -47.46 -46.41
CA GLY A 46 60.54 -48.31 -46.71
C GLY A 46 60.34 -49.80 -46.44
N ALA A 47 59.65 -50.14 -45.35
CA ALA A 47 59.46 -51.54 -44.93
C ALA A 47 58.16 -52.15 -45.46
N VAL A 48 57.13 -51.35 -45.74
CA VAL A 48 55.80 -51.83 -46.19
C VAL A 48 55.69 -51.91 -47.72
N SER A 49 56.50 -51.16 -48.48
CA SER A 49 56.45 -51.17 -49.96
C SER A 49 56.98 -52.45 -50.62
N LYS A 50 57.68 -53.34 -49.88
CA LYS A 50 58.16 -54.64 -50.40
C LYS A 50 57.22 -55.82 -50.11
N PHE A 51 56.23 -55.67 -49.23
CA PHE A 51 55.30 -56.76 -48.89
C PHE A 51 54.34 -57.17 -50.02
N PRO A 52 53.84 -56.28 -50.90
CA PRO A 52 52.95 -56.68 -51.99
C PRO A 52 53.63 -57.56 -53.05
N LYS A 53 54.97 -57.58 -53.12
CA LYS A 53 55.73 -58.37 -54.10
C LYS A 53 56.01 -59.80 -53.65
N LEU A 54 56.02 -60.08 -52.34
CA LEU A 54 56.21 -61.44 -51.79
C LEU A 54 54.89 -62.21 -51.64
N ALA A 55 53.78 -61.51 -51.35
CA ALA A 55 52.46 -62.14 -51.22
C ALA A 55 51.78 -62.48 -52.57
N LYS A 56 52.24 -61.90 -53.70
CA LYS A 56 51.67 -62.11 -55.04
C LYS A 56 52.32 -63.23 -55.86
N ARG A 57 53.39 -63.87 -55.39
CA ARG A 57 53.93 -65.06 -56.08
C ARG A 57 52.98 -66.24 -55.85
N LYS A 58 52.39 -66.77 -56.94
CA LYS A 58 51.69 -68.05 -56.90
C LYS A 58 52.71 -69.13 -56.48
N PRO A 59 52.41 -69.95 -55.47
CA PRO A 59 53.31 -71.02 -55.05
C PRO A 59 53.28 -72.14 -56.10
N GLU A 60 54.37 -72.27 -56.85
CA GLU A 60 54.48 -73.14 -58.04
C GLU A 60 55.29 -74.42 -57.75
N LYS A 61 56.09 -74.45 -56.67
CA LYS A 61 56.94 -75.60 -56.31
C LYS A 61 56.58 -76.18 -54.94
N ARG A 62 56.78 -77.49 -54.74
CA ARG A 62 56.48 -78.18 -53.46
C ARG A 62 57.20 -77.56 -52.25
N GLU A 63 58.38 -76.98 -52.47
CA GLU A 63 59.18 -76.27 -51.46
C GLU A 63 58.54 -74.97 -50.95
N ASP A 64 57.58 -74.39 -51.68
CA ASP A 64 56.84 -73.18 -51.30
C ASP A 64 55.68 -73.48 -50.33
N TYR A 65 55.41 -74.77 -50.07
CA TYR A 65 54.38 -75.23 -49.16
C TYR A 65 55.01 -75.80 -47.88
N PHE A 66 54.33 -75.60 -46.76
CA PHE A 66 54.52 -76.43 -45.58
C PHE A 66 53.74 -77.72 -45.78
N ASP A 67 54.43 -78.85 -45.63
CA ASP A 67 53.83 -80.18 -45.66
C ASP A 67 53.33 -80.51 -44.24
N TRP A 68 52.00 -80.46 -44.05
CA TRP A 68 51.35 -80.84 -42.81
C TRP A 68 50.48 -82.08 -43.06
N GLY A 69 51.12 -83.24 -43.08
CA GLY A 69 50.43 -84.53 -43.21
C GLY A 69 49.82 -84.74 -44.59
N ARG A 70 48.52 -84.51 -44.76
CA ARG A 70 47.80 -84.67 -46.06
C ARG A 70 47.44 -83.33 -46.72
N ILE A 71 47.84 -82.20 -46.15
CA ILE A 71 47.45 -80.86 -46.62
C ILE A 71 48.72 -80.03 -46.86
N TYR A 72 48.78 -79.36 -48.01
CA TYR A 72 49.85 -78.43 -48.37
C TYR A 72 49.37 -77.00 -48.13
N ILE A 73 50.03 -76.28 -47.23
CA ILE A 73 49.68 -74.87 -46.92
C ILE A 73 50.80 -73.98 -47.44
N ALA A 74 50.48 -73.03 -48.31
CA ALA A 74 51.47 -72.11 -48.88
C ALA A 74 52.17 -71.29 -47.78
N LYS A 75 53.50 -71.22 -47.81
CA LYS A 75 54.30 -70.41 -46.87
C LYS A 75 53.94 -68.93 -46.93
N SER A 76 53.59 -68.42 -48.11
CA SER A 76 53.10 -67.05 -48.31
C SER A 76 51.76 -66.79 -47.63
N LEU A 77 50.86 -67.78 -47.59
CA LEU A 77 49.59 -67.71 -46.86
C LEU A 77 49.83 -67.69 -45.35
N VAL A 78 50.74 -68.54 -44.85
CA VAL A 78 51.12 -68.56 -43.43
C VAL A 78 51.74 -67.22 -43.01
N LEU A 79 52.63 -66.66 -43.83
CA LEU A 79 53.24 -65.34 -43.59
C LEU A 79 52.18 -64.23 -43.58
N LEU A 80 51.24 -64.25 -44.54
CA LEU A 80 50.14 -63.28 -44.62
C LEU A 80 49.24 -63.36 -43.37
N ILE A 81 48.83 -64.57 -42.97
CA ILE A 81 48.04 -64.79 -41.76
C ILE A 81 48.82 -64.31 -40.53
N THR A 82 50.13 -64.57 -40.45
CA THR A 82 50.97 -64.14 -39.33
C THR A 82 51.04 -62.61 -39.25
N VAL A 83 51.20 -61.91 -40.38
CA VAL A 83 51.19 -60.44 -40.45
C VAL A 83 49.83 -59.88 -40.07
N ILE A 84 48.73 -60.49 -40.52
CA ILE A 84 47.36 -60.11 -40.14
C ILE A 84 47.16 -60.29 -38.63
N ILE A 85 47.62 -61.40 -38.05
CA ILE A 85 47.54 -61.64 -36.59
C ILE A 85 48.37 -60.59 -35.83
N ILE A 86 49.61 -60.29 -36.26
CA ILE A 86 50.44 -59.26 -35.63
C ILE A 86 49.76 -57.89 -35.73
N ALA A 87 49.22 -57.53 -36.90
CA ALA A 87 48.49 -56.28 -37.09
C ALA A 87 47.23 -56.20 -36.22
N ALA A 88 46.47 -57.29 -36.08
CA ALA A 88 45.31 -57.37 -35.21
C ALA A 88 45.67 -57.25 -33.72
N VAL A 89 46.77 -57.89 -33.29
CA VAL A 89 47.29 -57.77 -31.91
C VAL A 89 47.78 -56.34 -31.62
N LEU A 90 48.46 -55.70 -32.57
CA LEU A 90 48.88 -54.31 -32.44
C LEU A 90 47.67 -53.36 -32.44
N LEU A 91 46.68 -53.58 -33.31
CA LEU A 91 45.42 -52.84 -33.30
C LEU A 91 44.69 -53.01 -31.96
N TYR A 92 44.68 -54.23 -31.41
CA TYR A 92 44.10 -54.47 -30.10
C TYR A 92 44.86 -53.73 -28.99
N ILE A 93 46.19 -53.87 -28.89
CA ILE A 93 46.98 -53.25 -27.80
C ILE A 93 46.99 -51.72 -27.88
N PHE A 94 47.11 -51.15 -29.08
CA PHE A 94 47.34 -49.71 -29.25
C PHE A 94 46.08 -48.91 -29.54
N VAL A 95 45.02 -49.54 -30.05
CA VAL A 95 43.79 -48.84 -30.44
C VAL A 95 42.61 -49.35 -29.61
N LEU A 96 42.26 -50.63 -29.72
CA LEU A 96 41.06 -51.16 -29.08
C LEU A 96 41.16 -51.17 -27.55
N HIS A 97 42.26 -51.66 -26.98
CA HIS A 97 42.42 -51.78 -25.53
C HIS A 97 42.34 -50.41 -24.83
N PRO A 98 43.08 -49.34 -25.25
CA PRO A 98 42.92 -48.01 -24.69
C PRO A 98 41.52 -47.43 -24.90
N LEU A 99 40.89 -47.66 -26.06
CA LEU A 99 39.50 -47.24 -26.32
C LEU A 99 38.51 -47.94 -25.38
N PHE A 100 38.62 -49.26 -25.21
CA PHE A 100 37.75 -50.03 -24.32
C PHE A 100 37.96 -49.66 -22.85
N THR A 101 39.20 -49.49 -22.40
CA THR A 101 39.48 -49.12 -21.01
C THR A 101 39.13 -47.67 -20.67
N SER A 102 39.17 -46.75 -21.64
CA SER A 102 38.84 -45.33 -21.41
C SER A 102 37.35 -45.01 -21.60
N TRP A 103 36.61 -45.88 -22.31
CA TRP A 103 35.19 -45.66 -22.63
C TRP A 103 34.23 -46.56 -21.85
N TRP A 104 34.59 -47.81 -21.54
CA TRP A 104 33.68 -48.80 -20.94
C TRP A 104 34.01 -49.21 -19.50
N TRP A 105 35.25 -49.04 -19.03
CA TRP A 105 35.63 -49.42 -17.66
C TRP A 105 35.58 -48.21 -16.73
N VAL A 106 34.93 -48.39 -15.58
CA VAL A 106 34.92 -47.46 -14.45
C VAL A 106 35.95 -47.96 -13.44
N LYS A 107 36.91 -47.12 -13.07
CA LYS A 107 37.93 -47.47 -12.07
C LYS A 107 37.49 -47.04 -10.67
N ASP A 108 37.51 -47.94 -9.71
CA ASP A 108 37.34 -47.59 -8.29
C ASP A 108 38.68 -47.13 -7.69
N MET A 109 38.69 -46.00 -6.99
CA MET A 109 39.87 -45.44 -6.30
C MET A 109 39.47 -44.79 -4.97
N GLN A 110 40.38 -44.80 -3.99
CA GLN A 110 40.19 -43.98 -2.79
C GLN A 110 40.46 -42.52 -3.16
N PHE A 111 39.62 -41.58 -2.70
CA PHE A 111 39.72 -40.17 -3.07
C PHE A 111 41.09 -39.52 -2.75
N GLU A 112 41.74 -39.95 -1.66
CA GLU A 112 43.03 -39.42 -1.22
C GLU A 112 44.25 -40.10 -1.87
N GLU A 113 44.03 -41.05 -2.78
CA GLU A 113 45.12 -41.75 -3.45
C GLU A 113 45.88 -40.80 -4.39
N THR A 114 47.22 -40.77 -4.29
CA THR A 114 48.07 -39.90 -5.12
C THR A 114 47.86 -40.11 -6.63
N ALA A 115 47.43 -41.31 -7.03
CA ALA A 115 47.13 -41.67 -8.41
C ALA A 115 45.94 -40.91 -9.01
N VAL A 116 45.02 -40.37 -8.18
CA VAL A 116 43.86 -39.59 -8.64
C VAL A 116 44.32 -38.33 -9.37
N SER A 117 45.35 -37.64 -8.85
CA SER A 117 45.84 -36.35 -9.38
C SER A 117 46.29 -36.38 -10.84
N ALA A 118 46.61 -37.55 -11.40
CA ALA A 118 47.05 -37.72 -12.79
C ALA A 118 46.12 -38.66 -13.59
N TYR A 119 44.96 -39.01 -13.03
CA TYR A 119 44.05 -39.97 -13.64
C TYR A 119 43.21 -39.33 -14.75
N ASN A 120 43.02 -40.10 -15.83
CA ASN A 120 42.26 -39.74 -17.01
C ASN A 120 41.29 -40.88 -17.34
N GLY A 121 39.98 -40.63 -17.30
CA GLY A 121 38.95 -41.64 -17.59
C GLY A 121 37.75 -41.62 -16.65
N ARG A 122 36.88 -42.63 -16.76
CA ARG A 122 35.72 -42.83 -15.86
C ARG A 122 36.17 -43.43 -14.52
N VAL A 123 35.65 -42.89 -13.43
CA VAL A 123 36.06 -43.24 -12.07
C VAL A 123 34.86 -43.31 -11.12
N ARG A 124 35.01 -44.11 -10.06
CA ARG A 124 34.31 -43.98 -8.79
C ARG A 124 35.33 -43.68 -7.70
N LEU A 125 35.18 -42.56 -7.03
CA LEU A 125 36.00 -42.15 -5.89
C LEU A 125 35.22 -42.43 -4.61
N TYR A 126 35.89 -43.04 -3.62
CA TYR A 126 35.29 -43.38 -2.33
C TYR A 126 36.00 -42.65 -1.19
N TYR A 127 35.27 -42.35 -0.11
CA TYR A 127 35.83 -41.78 1.11
C TYR A 127 36.70 -42.80 1.86
N ASP A 128 36.24 -44.04 1.93
CA ASP A 128 36.82 -45.14 2.68
C ASP A 128 37.72 -46.06 1.83
N ARG A 129 38.45 -46.96 2.51
CA ARG A 129 39.34 -47.93 1.84
C ARG A 129 38.63 -49.21 1.45
N GLU A 130 37.47 -49.45 2.05
CA GLU A 130 36.61 -50.60 1.82
C GLU A 130 35.72 -50.42 0.59
N PHE A 131 35.74 -49.24 -0.04
CA PHE A 131 34.96 -48.86 -1.23
C PHE A 131 33.44 -48.96 -0.99
N THR A 132 32.98 -48.42 0.14
CA THR A 132 31.57 -48.47 0.57
C THR A 132 30.88 -47.10 0.55
N GLU A 133 31.62 -46.02 0.79
CA GLU A 133 31.12 -44.65 0.84
C GLU A 133 31.52 -43.90 -0.43
N LEU A 134 30.64 -43.96 -1.44
CA LEU A 134 30.86 -43.30 -2.73
C LEU A 134 30.90 -41.78 -2.53
N LYS A 135 31.91 -41.11 -3.09
CA LYS A 135 32.09 -39.65 -3.09
C LYS A 135 31.79 -39.04 -4.44
N PHE A 136 32.22 -39.68 -5.52
CA PHE A 136 32.07 -39.14 -6.87
C PHE A 136 32.06 -40.26 -7.91
N GLU A 137 31.12 -40.21 -8.85
CA GLU A 137 31.10 -41.02 -10.07
C GLU A 137 31.07 -40.11 -11.30
N GLY A 138 32.05 -40.25 -12.20
CA GLY A 138 32.15 -39.36 -13.36
C GLY A 138 33.44 -39.55 -14.15
N ARG A 139 33.83 -38.53 -14.93
CA ARG A 139 35.11 -38.51 -15.67
C ARG A 139 36.08 -37.53 -15.04
N LEU A 140 37.36 -37.94 -14.97
CA LEU A 140 38.47 -37.06 -14.63
C LEU A 140 39.34 -36.80 -15.86
N ASN A 141 39.86 -35.58 -15.94
CA ASN A 141 40.96 -35.17 -16.81
C ASN A 141 42.05 -34.53 -15.95
N ASP A 142 43.24 -35.13 -15.92
CA ASP A 142 44.35 -34.79 -15.03
C ASP A 142 43.89 -34.59 -13.58
N GLY A 143 43.14 -35.59 -13.07
CA GLY A 143 42.59 -35.61 -11.72
C GLY A 143 41.44 -34.64 -11.42
N SER A 144 41.10 -33.78 -12.37
CA SER A 144 40.00 -32.82 -12.23
C SER A 144 38.72 -33.34 -12.87
N ALA A 145 37.58 -33.21 -12.18
CA ALA A 145 36.29 -33.60 -12.76
C ALA A 145 35.97 -32.81 -14.02
N VAL A 146 35.46 -33.50 -15.03
CA VAL A 146 35.06 -32.94 -16.33
C VAL A 146 33.78 -33.63 -16.84
N GLU A 147 33.05 -32.95 -17.72
CA GLU A 147 31.79 -33.44 -18.28
C GLU A 147 30.75 -33.71 -17.18
N TYR A 148 29.79 -34.60 -17.41
CA TYR A 148 28.79 -34.94 -16.40
C TYR A 148 29.38 -35.85 -15.30
N GLY A 149 29.04 -35.57 -14.05
CA GLY A 149 29.34 -36.41 -12.90
C GLY A 149 28.34 -36.23 -11.76
N GLU A 150 28.36 -37.18 -10.84
CA GLU A 150 27.56 -37.22 -9.62
C GLU A 150 28.50 -37.23 -8.42
N GLU A 151 28.36 -36.25 -7.53
CA GLU A 151 29.04 -36.17 -6.24
C GLU A 151 28.04 -36.47 -5.14
N PHE A 152 28.51 -37.14 -4.09
CA PHE A 152 27.69 -37.66 -3.00
C PHE A 152 28.19 -37.16 -1.64
N TRP A 153 27.27 -36.99 -0.70
CA TRP A 153 27.57 -36.82 0.72
C TRP A 153 28.03 -38.15 1.34
N GLU A 154 28.67 -38.11 2.51
CA GLU A 154 29.12 -39.32 3.24
C GLU A 154 27.95 -40.27 3.56
N ASN A 155 26.73 -39.73 3.72
CA ASN A 155 25.52 -40.52 3.90
C ASN A 155 25.01 -41.23 2.62
N GLY A 156 25.73 -41.10 1.50
CA GLY A 156 25.42 -41.71 0.20
C GLY A 156 24.36 -40.98 -0.63
N ARG A 157 23.82 -39.85 -0.16
CA ARG A 157 22.88 -39.03 -0.93
C ARG A 157 23.61 -38.15 -1.93
N ASN A 158 22.96 -37.85 -3.06
CA ASN A 158 23.48 -36.90 -4.02
C ASN A 158 23.76 -35.56 -3.34
N LYS A 159 24.93 -35.00 -3.64
CA LYS A 159 25.34 -33.63 -3.33
C LYS A 159 25.22 -32.76 -4.56
N TYR A 160 25.75 -33.23 -5.69
CA TYR A 160 25.67 -32.54 -6.97
C TYR A 160 25.56 -33.56 -8.11
N ALA A 161 24.68 -33.29 -9.07
CA ALA A 161 24.59 -34.07 -10.30
C ALA A 161 24.53 -33.11 -11.49
N GLY A 162 25.60 -33.05 -12.28
CA GLY A 162 25.70 -32.03 -13.33
C GLY A 162 27.05 -31.98 -14.02
N ASN A 163 27.27 -30.94 -14.82
CA ASN A 163 28.51 -30.76 -15.55
C ASN A 163 29.64 -30.20 -14.65
N TYR A 164 30.87 -30.56 -14.99
CA TYR A 164 32.10 -30.08 -14.40
C TYR A 164 33.04 -29.54 -15.47
N GLU A 165 33.77 -28.49 -15.10
CA GLU A 165 34.91 -27.99 -15.86
C GLU A 165 36.08 -27.75 -14.90
N LYS A 166 37.21 -28.43 -15.14
CA LYS A 166 38.42 -28.34 -14.31
C LYS A 166 38.15 -28.54 -12.81
N GLY A 167 37.30 -29.51 -12.48
CA GLY A 167 36.99 -29.87 -11.08
C GLY A 167 35.96 -28.97 -10.40
N VAL A 168 35.37 -28.01 -11.12
CA VAL A 168 34.39 -27.06 -10.56
C VAL A 168 33.05 -27.24 -11.26
N TYR A 169 31.94 -27.04 -10.53
CA TYR A 169 30.60 -27.10 -11.12
C TYR A 169 30.45 -26.10 -12.27
N SER A 170 29.95 -26.56 -13.40
CA SER A 170 29.72 -25.78 -14.61
C SER A 170 28.49 -26.30 -15.35
N GLY A 171 28.03 -25.60 -16.38
CA GLY A 171 26.94 -26.08 -17.25
C GLY A 171 25.65 -26.32 -16.48
N SER A 172 24.87 -27.32 -16.87
CA SER A 172 23.61 -27.65 -16.18
C SER A 172 23.87 -28.62 -15.03
N GLY A 173 23.20 -28.40 -13.89
CA GLY A 173 23.30 -29.31 -12.75
C GLY A 173 22.18 -29.14 -11.73
N ILE A 174 22.14 -30.08 -10.79
CA ILE A 174 21.27 -30.07 -9.62
C ILE A 174 22.14 -30.21 -8.37
N LEU A 175 21.98 -29.29 -7.43
CA LEU A 175 22.64 -29.28 -6.13
C LEU A 175 21.63 -29.66 -5.05
N TYR A 176 22.04 -30.51 -4.13
CA TYR A 176 21.21 -31.05 -3.07
C TYR A 176 21.82 -30.73 -1.70
N LEU A 177 20.95 -30.52 -0.71
CA LEU A 177 21.32 -30.51 0.70
C LEU A 177 21.64 -31.94 1.19
N GLU A 178 22.28 -32.04 2.35
CA GLU A 178 22.65 -33.33 2.95
C GLU A 178 21.42 -34.21 3.29
N ASP A 179 20.27 -33.58 3.51
CA ASP A 179 19.00 -34.27 3.71
C ASP A 179 18.38 -34.84 2.41
N GLY A 180 18.98 -34.54 1.25
CA GLY A 180 18.50 -34.95 -0.08
C GLY A 180 17.52 -33.95 -0.72
N THR A 181 17.17 -32.86 -0.04
CA THR A 181 16.34 -31.78 -0.59
C THR A 181 17.09 -31.07 -1.72
N VAL A 182 16.41 -30.78 -2.83
CA VAL A 182 17.00 -29.98 -3.91
C VAL A 182 17.20 -28.57 -3.40
N LEU A 183 18.45 -28.07 -3.42
CA LEU A 183 18.78 -26.68 -3.13
C LEU A 183 18.67 -25.84 -4.39
N TYR A 184 19.23 -26.33 -5.50
CA TYR A 184 19.30 -25.59 -6.75
C TYR A 184 19.22 -26.50 -7.96
N ARG A 185 18.54 -26.07 -9.01
CA ARG A 185 18.54 -26.71 -10.33
C ARG A 185 18.73 -25.63 -11.39
N GLY A 186 19.80 -25.70 -12.17
CA GLY A 186 20.03 -24.69 -13.20
C GLY A 186 21.44 -24.67 -13.72
N MET A 187 21.83 -23.51 -14.22
CA MET A 187 23.13 -23.28 -14.83
C MET A 187 24.19 -22.88 -13.79
N PHE A 188 25.42 -23.35 -13.98
CA PHE A 188 26.58 -23.10 -13.14
C PHE A 188 27.75 -22.54 -13.97
N SER A 189 28.52 -21.65 -13.36
CA SER A 189 29.80 -21.18 -13.89
C SER A 189 30.78 -20.93 -12.74
N ASN A 190 31.98 -21.50 -12.83
CA ASN A 190 33.01 -21.43 -11.78
C ASN A 190 32.49 -21.79 -10.39
N GLY A 191 31.64 -22.82 -10.28
CA GLY A 191 31.12 -23.30 -9.00
C GLY A 191 29.97 -22.47 -8.42
N LYS A 192 29.50 -21.45 -9.14
CA LYS A 192 28.42 -20.57 -8.70
C LYS A 192 27.23 -20.65 -9.63
N TYR A 193 26.04 -20.36 -9.10
CA TYR A 193 24.82 -20.21 -9.90
C TYR A 193 25.02 -19.11 -10.95
N ASN A 194 24.75 -19.41 -12.22
CA ASN A 194 24.99 -18.48 -13.31
C ASN A 194 24.12 -18.84 -14.53
N GLY A 195 23.28 -17.91 -15.00
CA GLY A 195 22.23 -18.15 -16.00
C GLY A 195 20.92 -18.61 -15.36
N ALA A 196 20.00 -19.12 -16.17
CA ALA A 196 18.69 -19.58 -15.71
C ALA A 196 18.78 -20.71 -14.66
N GLY A 197 17.95 -20.63 -13.61
CA GLY A 197 17.83 -21.66 -12.59
C GLY A 197 16.68 -21.47 -11.61
N GLU A 198 16.51 -22.47 -10.77
CA GLU A 198 15.55 -22.54 -9.67
C GLU A 198 16.32 -22.74 -8.36
N LEU A 199 16.05 -21.92 -7.36
CA LEU A 199 16.63 -21.99 -6.01
C LEU A 199 15.52 -22.24 -5.00
N TYR A 200 15.68 -23.26 -4.18
CA TYR A 200 14.71 -23.69 -3.18
C TYR A 200 15.27 -23.39 -1.78
N LYS A 201 14.63 -22.50 -1.04
CA LYS A 201 15.08 -22.05 0.28
C LYS A 201 13.91 -21.54 1.12
N ASP A 202 13.85 -21.94 2.39
CA ASP A 202 12.87 -21.45 3.37
C ASP A 202 11.40 -21.53 2.86
N ASP A 203 11.00 -22.70 2.33
CA ASP A 203 9.69 -22.97 1.69
C ASP A 203 9.36 -22.12 0.45
N CYS A 204 10.29 -21.28 0.01
CA CYS A 204 10.20 -20.50 -1.21
C CYS A 204 10.99 -21.16 -2.35
N MET A 205 10.44 -21.07 -3.55
CA MET A 205 11.13 -21.34 -4.81
C MET A 205 11.31 -20.03 -5.54
N TRP A 206 12.56 -19.67 -5.81
CA TRP A 206 12.90 -18.62 -6.75
C TRP A 206 13.18 -19.24 -8.12
N SER A 207 12.71 -18.60 -9.18
CA SER A 207 12.97 -19.00 -10.58
C SER A 207 13.30 -17.78 -11.43
N GLY A 208 14.47 -17.77 -12.08
CA GLY A 208 14.98 -16.61 -12.84
C GLY A 208 16.44 -16.77 -13.29
N GLU A 209 17.12 -15.64 -13.54
CA GLU A 209 18.53 -15.58 -13.96
C GLU A 209 19.52 -15.32 -12.80
N PHE A 210 20.65 -16.02 -12.78
CA PHE A 210 21.70 -15.81 -11.78
C PHE A 210 22.95 -15.21 -12.40
N ARG A 211 23.69 -14.41 -11.62
CA ARG A 211 25.06 -14.00 -11.95
C ARG A 211 25.95 -14.15 -10.73
N ASN A 212 26.98 -14.99 -10.85
CA ASN A 212 27.98 -15.21 -9.79
C ASN A 212 27.36 -15.59 -8.43
N GLY A 213 26.30 -16.41 -8.43
CA GLY A 213 25.61 -16.87 -7.23
C GLY A 213 24.51 -15.95 -6.72
N LYS A 214 24.28 -14.80 -7.38
CA LYS A 214 23.27 -13.80 -7.02
C LYS A 214 22.12 -13.76 -8.00
N LEU A 215 20.95 -13.32 -7.55
CA LEU A 215 19.78 -13.07 -8.40
C LEU A 215 20.06 -11.88 -9.33
N GLU A 216 19.77 -12.02 -10.61
CA GLU A 216 19.98 -11.01 -11.65
C GLU A 216 18.83 -11.05 -12.66
N GLY A 217 18.48 -9.94 -13.29
CA GLY A 217 17.45 -9.91 -14.33
C GLY A 217 16.07 -10.32 -13.82
N SER A 218 15.19 -10.80 -14.71
CA SER A 218 13.81 -11.13 -14.35
C SER A 218 13.69 -12.44 -13.58
N GLY A 219 12.85 -12.46 -12.55
CA GLY A 219 12.58 -13.66 -11.77
C GLY A 219 11.24 -13.62 -11.05
N THR A 220 10.88 -14.77 -10.48
CA THR A 220 9.65 -14.99 -9.72
C THR A 220 9.96 -15.68 -8.40
N ILE A 221 9.17 -15.41 -7.37
CA ILE A 221 9.20 -16.11 -6.08
C ILE A 221 7.84 -16.74 -5.85
N THR A 222 7.85 -18.05 -5.58
CA THR A 222 6.64 -18.84 -5.29
C THR A 222 6.79 -19.50 -3.92
N ARG A 223 5.74 -19.54 -3.10
CA ARG A 223 5.69 -20.29 -1.84
C ARG A 223 4.47 -21.20 -1.85
N ASN A 224 4.67 -22.50 -1.65
CA ASN A 224 3.58 -23.50 -1.68
C ASN A 224 2.67 -23.42 -2.92
N GLY A 225 3.24 -23.05 -4.08
CA GLY A 225 2.50 -22.87 -5.34
C GLY A 225 1.86 -21.49 -5.54
N VAL A 226 1.89 -20.61 -4.54
CA VAL A 226 1.39 -19.23 -4.63
C VAL A 226 2.52 -18.31 -5.12
N LEU A 227 2.29 -17.60 -6.22
CA LEU A 227 3.21 -16.59 -6.74
C LEU A 227 3.20 -15.37 -5.81
N LEU A 228 4.28 -15.13 -5.08
CA LEU A 228 4.41 -14.00 -4.14
C LEU A 228 5.05 -12.77 -4.77
N PHE A 229 5.95 -12.97 -5.73
CA PHE A 229 6.70 -11.85 -6.31
C PHE A 229 7.05 -12.11 -7.77
N THR A 230 7.05 -11.06 -8.59
CA THR A 230 7.56 -11.04 -9.97
C THR A 230 8.26 -9.72 -10.18
N GLY A 231 9.52 -9.72 -10.63
CA GLY A 231 10.27 -8.47 -10.81
C GLY A 231 11.66 -8.69 -11.40
N ASN A 232 12.41 -7.60 -11.54
CA ASN A 232 13.83 -7.66 -11.91
C ASN A 232 14.72 -7.56 -10.67
N PHE A 233 15.90 -8.16 -10.73
CA PHE A 233 16.90 -8.16 -9.67
C PHE A 233 18.24 -7.67 -10.22
N THR A 234 18.99 -6.95 -9.39
CA THR A 234 20.39 -6.63 -9.62
C THR A 234 21.16 -6.97 -8.36
N ASP A 235 22.07 -7.94 -8.44
CA ASP A 235 22.88 -8.40 -7.30
C ASP A 235 22.05 -8.70 -6.02
N ASP A 236 20.99 -9.51 -6.15
CA ASP A 236 20.03 -9.89 -5.09
C ASP A 236 19.00 -8.81 -4.69
N VAL A 237 19.08 -7.61 -5.26
CA VAL A 237 18.20 -6.47 -4.92
C VAL A 237 17.12 -6.28 -5.98
N ALA A 238 15.86 -6.21 -5.57
CA ALA A 238 14.74 -5.95 -6.48
C ALA A 238 14.80 -4.51 -7.05
N GLU A 239 14.61 -4.39 -8.36
CA GLU A 239 14.74 -3.15 -9.13
C GLU A 239 13.69 -3.07 -10.25
N GLY A 240 13.29 -1.85 -10.62
CA GLY A 240 12.35 -1.62 -11.73
C GLY A 240 10.95 -2.16 -11.45
N THR A 241 10.19 -2.46 -12.50
CA THR A 241 8.78 -2.85 -12.36
C THR A 241 8.64 -4.23 -11.71
N CYS A 242 7.96 -4.25 -10.56
CA CYS A 242 7.70 -5.44 -9.77
C CYS A 242 6.21 -5.56 -9.41
N LYS A 243 5.80 -6.78 -9.10
CA LYS A 243 4.49 -7.11 -8.54
C LYS A 243 4.70 -8.01 -7.33
N GLU A 244 3.98 -7.71 -6.25
CA GLU A 244 3.96 -8.47 -5.03
C GLU A 244 2.52 -8.90 -4.74
N ASN A 245 2.34 -10.14 -4.32
CA ASN A 245 1.05 -10.70 -3.93
C ASN A 245 1.11 -11.14 -2.46
N TYR A 246 -0.05 -11.14 -1.81
CA TYR A 246 -0.25 -11.76 -0.50
C TYR A 246 -0.13 -13.29 -0.57
N ASP A 247 -0.02 -13.95 0.60
CA ASP A 247 0.03 -15.41 0.70
C ASP A 247 -1.25 -16.12 0.21
N ASP A 248 -2.38 -15.39 0.09
CA ASP A 248 -3.63 -15.88 -0.51
C ASP A 248 -3.65 -15.73 -2.05
N GLY A 249 -2.62 -15.11 -2.63
CA GLY A 249 -2.47 -14.85 -4.07
C GLY A 249 -3.10 -13.54 -4.54
N ASN A 250 -3.76 -12.77 -3.69
CA ASN A 250 -4.29 -11.46 -4.06
C ASN A 250 -3.15 -10.45 -4.27
N LEU A 251 -3.31 -9.56 -5.24
CA LEU A 251 -2.31 -8.52 -5.54
C LEU A 251 -2.16 -7.60 -4.33
N HIS A 252 -0.93 -7.44 -3.82
CA HIS A 252 -0.59 -6.53 -2.73
C HIS A 252 -0.04 -5.22 -3.30
N TYR A 253 0.88 -5.31 -4.25
CA TYR A 253 1.60 -4.17 -4.79
C TYR A 253 1.91 -4.35 -6.27
N SER A 254 1.82 -3.26 -7.03
CA SER A 254 2.26 -3.19 -8.43
C SER A 254 2.88 -1.82 -8.70
N GLY A 255 4.18 -1.78 -8.98
CA GLY A 255 4.90 -0.52 -9.12
C GLY A 255 6.39 -0.72 -9.36
N SER A 256 7.18 0.34 -9.21
CA SER A 256 8.63 0.25 -9.35
C SER A 256 9.32 0.02 -8.00
N TYR A 257 10.42 -0.73 -8.01
CA TYR A 257 11.33 -0.88 -6.88
C TYR A 257 12.65 -0.17 -7.20
N SER A 258 13.29 0.36 -6.16
CA SER A 258 14.68 0.79 -6.22
C SER A 258 15.36 0.54 -4.88
N GLY A 259 16.55 -0.06 -4.88
CA GLY A 259 17.24 -0.46 -3.65
C GLY A 259 16.47 -1.50 -2.84
N GLY A 260 15.64 -2.33 -3.51
CA GLY A 260 14.86 -3.38 -2.86
C GLY A 260 13.60 -2.90 -2.14
N VAL A 261 13.23 -1.62 -2.29
CA VAL A 261 12.01 -1.05 -1.70
C VAL A 261 11.14 -0.35 -2.75
N PRO A 262 9.82 -0.23 -2.52
CA PRO A 262 8.93 0.54 -3.38
C PRO A 262 9.44 1.97 -3.68
N HIS A 263 9.38 2.37 -4.95
CA HIS A 263 9.83 3.65 -5.45
C HIS A 263 9.03 4.09 -6.68
N GLY A 264 8.84 5.40 -6.86
CA GLY A 264 8.11 5.95 -8.01
C GLY A 264 6.61 5.65 -7.96
N ASP A 265 5.93 5.73 -9.09
CA ASP A 265 4.49 5.50 -9.18
C ASP A 265 4.13 4.03 -8.94
N ALA A 266 3.16 3.78 -8.07
CA ALA A 266 2.71 2.45 -7.73
C ALA A 266 1.27 2.40 -7.22
N LEU A 267 0.74 1.19 -7.22
CA LEU A 267 -0.56 0.82 -6.65
C LEU A 267 -0.32 -0.18 -5.52
N GLU A 268 -0.93 0.07 -4.37
CA GLU A 268 -0.99 -0.84 -3.22
C GLU A 268 -2.45 -1.18 -2.94
N TYR A 269 -2.72 -2.42 -2.56
CA TYR A 269 -4.06 -2.97 -2.36
C TYR A 269 -4.18 -3.60 -0.97
N TYR A 270 -5.40 -3.69 -0.45
CA TYR A 270 -5.73 -4.48 0.73
C TYR A 270 -5.87 -5.97 0.35
N PRO A 271 -5.83 -6.91 1.32
CA PRO A 271 -6.06 -8.34 1.05
C PRO A 271 -7.41 -8.66 0.42
N ASN A 272 -8.42 -7.82 0.63
CA ASN A 272 -9.74 -7.96 0.00
C ASN A 272 -9.77 -7.55 -1.49
N GLY A 273 -8.64 -7.08 -2.04
CA GLY A 273 -8.49 -6.63 -3.42
C GLY A 273 -8.84 -5.16 -3.67
N ASN A 274 -9.36 -4.44 -2.67
CA ASN A 274 -9.63 -3.00 -2.81
C ASN A 274 -8.33 -2.21 -2.85
N LEU A 275 -8.29 -1.17 -3.68
CA LEU A 275 -7.15 -0.27 -3.77
C LEU A 275 -6.96 0.42 -2.41
N LYS A 276 -5.74 0.36 -1.87
CA LYS A 276 -5.34 1.03 -0.63
C LYS A 276 -4.70 2.36 -0.94
N TYR A 277 -3.74 2.39 -1.86
CA TYR A 277 -3.01 3.59 -2.22
C TYR A 277 -2.68 3.60 -3.71
N SER A 278 -2.81 4.78 -4.33
CA SER A 278 -2.37 5.04 -5.69
C SER A 278 -1.59 6.35 -5.69
N GLY A 279 -0.29 6.27 -5.96
CA GLY A 279 0.56 7.45 -5.95
C GLY A 279 2.04 7.10 -5.96
N GLN A 280 2.85 8.06 -5.54
CA GLN A 280 4.29 7.93 -5.56
C GLN A 280 4.83 7.35 -4.25
N PHE A 281 5.93 6.60 -4.37
CA PHE A 281 6.72 6.09 -3.26
C PHE A 281 8.15 6.64 -3.32
N THR A 282 8.74 6.84 -2.16
CA THR A 282 10.18 7.12 -2.02
C THR A 282 10.69 6.35 -0.81
N ALA A 283 11.72 5.54 -1.00
CA ALA A 283 12.31 4.69 0.05
C ALA A 283 11.25 3.83 0.80
N GLY A 284 10.28 3.26 0.08
CA GLY A 284 9.23 2.44 0.66
C GLY A 284 8.12 3.20 1.41
N LYS A 285 8.10 4.54 1.37
CA LYS A 285 7.08 5.39 2.00
C LYS A 285 6.28 6.14 0.96
N TYR A 286 5.00 6.43 1.24
CA TYR A 286 4.20 7.33 0.40
C TYR A 286 4.87 8.69 0.33
N ASN A 287 4.99 9.23 -0.87
CA ASN A 287 5.64 10.51 -1.10
C ASN A 287 5.01 11.17 -2.33
N GLY A 288 5.14 12.48 -2.49
CA GLY A 288 4.58 13.18 -3.65
C GLY A 288 3.04 13.11 -3.67
N ASN A 289 2.43 13.14 -4.84
CA ASN A 289 0.97 13.13 -4.94
C ASN A 289 0.41 11.70 -4.93
N GLY A 290 -0.67 11.50 -4.17
CA GLY A 290 -1.33 10.20 -4.08
C GLY A 290 -2.77 10.28 -3.60
N THR A 291 -3.47 9.15 -3.69
CA THR A 291 -4.80 8.95 -3.11
C THR A 291 -4.78 7.70 -2.24
N LEU A 292 -5.15 7.87 -0.98
CA LEU A 292 -5.31 6.82 0.01
C LEU A 292 -6.80 6.51 0.19
N TYR A 293 -7.13 5.23 0.31
CA TYR A 293 -8.48 4.71 0.41
C TYR A 293 -8.64 3.88 1.69
N TYR A 294 -9.86 3.87 2.22
CA TYR A 294 -10.28 2.92 3.24
C TYR A 294 -10.48 1.53 2.64
N GLU A 295 -10.52 0.50 3.49
CA GLU A 295 -10.70 -0.88 3.07
C GLU A 295 -12.06 -1.15 2.39
N ASN A 296 -13.06 -0.29 2.64
CA ASN A 296 -14.36 -0.30 1.96
C ASN A 296 -14.31 0.32 0.53
N GLY A 297 -13.16 0.86 0.10
CA GLY A 297 -12.95 1.49 -1.20
C GLY A 297 -13.29 2.98 -1.24
N GLU A 298 -13.79 3.58 -0.15
CA GLU A 298 -14.00 5.03 -0.08
C GLU A 298 -12.67 5.77 0.01
N LYS A 299 -12.62 6.97 -0.57
CA LYS A 299 -11.44 7.83 -0.42
C LYS A 299 -11.29 8.20 1.04
N HIS A 300 -10.06 8.12 1.55
CA HIS A 300 -9.67 8.64 2.85
C HIS A 300 -8.94 9.97 2.67
N TYR A 301 -7.98 10.04 1.76
CA TYR A 301 -7.20 11.24 1.50
C TYR A 301 -6.76 11.32 0.03
N SER A 302 -6.71 12.52 -0.52
CA SER A 302 -6.18 12.79 -1.85
C SER A 302 -5.36 14.07 -1.80
N GLY A 303 -4.05 13.99 -2.00
CA GLY A 303 -3.16 15.15 -1.86
C GLY A 303 -1.70 14.77 -1.87
N SER A 304 -0.86 15.69 -1.39
CA SER A 304 0.57 15.43 -1.26
C SER A 304 0.90 14.66 0.03
N PHE A 305 1.98 13.89 -0.05
CA PHE A 305 2.56 13.08 1.01
C PHE A 305 4.05 13.39 1.13
N GLU A 306 4.56 13.35 2.36
CA GLU A 306 5.98 13.38 2.65
C GLU A 306 6.30 12.28 3.66
N MET A 307 7.14 11.32 3.26
CA MET A 307 7.59 10.21 4.12
C MET A 307 6.45 9.42 4.80
N GLY A 308 5.31 9.28 4.13
CA GLY A 308 4.13 8.54 4.62
C GLY A 308 3.10 9.40 5.36
N VAL A 309 3.35 10.70 5.51
CA VAL A 309 2.48 11.63 6.25
C VAL A 309 1.83 12.61 5.28
N PHE A 310 0.59 13.04 5.54
CA PHE A 310 -0.07 14.07 4.73
C PHE A 310 0.71 15.39 4.82
N SER A 311 0.97 16.00 3.67
CA SER A 311 1.69 17.27 3.56
C SER A 311 1.17 18.09 2.39
N GLY A 312 1.52 19.38 2.33
CA GLY A 312 1.16 20.26 1.23
C GLY A 312 -0.36 20.33 1.03
N SER A 313 -0.81 20.49 -0.21
CA SER A 313 -2.25 20.58 -0.50
C SER A 313 -2.92 19.21 -0.58
N GLY A 314 -4.09 19.07 0.04
CA GLY A 314 -4.87 17.84 0.00
C GLY A 314 -6.34 18.01 0.36
N THR A 315 -7.09 16.92 0.20
CA THR A 315 -8.47 16.78 0.64
C THR A 315 -8.60 15.50 1.47
N LEU A 316 -9.06 15.66 2.71
CA LEU A 316 -9.40 14.57 3.62
C LEU A 316 -10.90 14.29 3.53
N TYR A 317 -11.25 13.01 3.59
CA TYR A 317 -12.60 12.49 3.48
C TYR A 317 -12.94 11.63 4.68
N GLU A 318 -14.20 11.69 5.11
CA GLU A 318 -14.75 10.87 6.19
C GLU A 318 -16.15 10.40 5.76
N ASN A 319 -16.41 9.09 5.84
CA ASN A 319 -17.67 8.46 5.42
C ASN A 319 -18.14 8.91 4.02
N GLY A 320 -17.22 8.93 3.06
CA GLY A 320 -17.46 9.35 1.67
C GLY A 320 -17.66 10.86 1.44
N SER A 321 -17.71 11.68 2.50
CA SER A 321 -17.88 13.13 2.42
C SER A 321 -16.54 13.84 2.61
N ARG A 322 -16.37 15.03 2.02
CA ARG A 322 -15.18 15.85 2.29
C ARG A 322 -15.26 16.32 3.74
N LEU A 323 -14.20 16.12 4.51
CA LEU A 323 -14.04 16.63 5.86
C LEU A 323 -13.22 17.93 5.84
N TYR A 324 -12.13 17.94 5.08
CA TYR A 324 -11.25 19.11 4.97
C TYR A 324 -10.60 19.19 3.59
N SER A 325 -10.41 20.40 3.07
CA SER A 325 -9.63 20.67 1.85
C SER A 325 -8.74 21.88 2.07
N GLY A 326 -7.43 21.71 1.99
CA GLY A 326 -6.49 22.79 2.30
C GLY A 326 -5.06 22.27 2.40
N GLU A 327 -4.22 23.04 3.08
CA GLU A 327 -2.84 22.66 3.37
C GLU A 327 -2.74 21.73 4.60
N PHE A 328 -1.70 20.90 4.58
CA PHE A 328 -1.33 19.96 5.63
C PHE A 328 0.17 20.10 5.94
N GLU A 329 0.52 20.02 7.21
CA GLU A 329 1.90 19.95 7.68
C GLU A 329 1.99 18.86 8.74
N SER A 330 2.90 17.90 8.56
CA SER A 330 3.07 16.76 9.49
C SER A 330 1.76 16.01 9.82
N GLY A 331 0.82 15.94 8.88
CA GLY A 331 -0.43 15.20 9.03
C GLY A 331 -1.59 15.99 9.65
N VAL A 332 -1.36 17.23 10.09
CA VAL A 332 -2.40 18.11 10.65
C VAL A 332 -2.77 19.22 9.67
N TYR A 333 -3.97 19.78 9.81
CA TYR A 333 -4.40 20.92 8.99
C TYR A 333 -3.51 22.13 9.27
N SER A 334 -3.04 22.76 8.21
CA SER A 334 -2.23 23.97 8.27
C SER A 334 -2.62 24.93 7.15
N GLY A 335 -2.09 26.16 7.20
CA GLY A 335 -2.22 27.13 6.11
C GLY A 335 -3.67 27.44 5.74
N SER A 336 -3.92 27.75 4.47
CA SER A 336 -5.28 28.04 4.00
C SER A 336 -6.07 26.76 3.77
N GLY A 337 -7.30 26.70 4.26
CA GLY A 337 -8.15 25.52 4.11
C GLY A 337 -9.65 25.78 4.28
N THR A 338 -10.43 24.73 4.06
CA THR A 338 -11.88 24.70 4.25
C THR A 338 -12.26 23.41 4.97
N LEU A 339 -12.88 23.55 6.14
CA LEU A 339 -13.46 22.47 6.94
C LEU A 339 -14.94 22.34 6.62
N TYR A 340 -15.40 21.09 6.46
CA TYR A 340 -16.78 20.74 6.17
C TYR A 340 -17.34 19.95 7.36
N GLY A 341 -18.24 20.57 8.12
CA GLY A 341 -18.89 19.95 9.26
C GLY A 341 -19.94 18.92 8.85
N ALA A 342 -20.14 17.90 9.68
CA ALA A 342 -21.17 16.88 9.47
C ALA A 342 -22.61 17.45 9.51
N ASP A 343 -22.78 18.60 10.15
CA ASP A 343 -24.03 19.37 10.19
C ASP A 343 -24.28 20.20 8.92
N GLY A 344 -23.34 20.21 7.96
CA GLY A 344 -23.40 21.00 6.73
C GLY A 344 -22.76 22.39 6.85
N THR A 345 -22.16 22.74 8.00
CA THR A 345 -21.37 23.96 8.13
C THR A 345 -20.11 23.91 7.29
N VAL A 346 -19.71 25.05 6.71
CA VAL A 346 -18.49 25.17 5.91
C VAL A 346 -17.66 26.31 6.46
N THR A 347 -16.48 26.02 6.98
CA THR A 347 -15.58 27.02 7.58
C THR A 347 -14.30 27.14 6.76
N ALA A 348 -14.06 28.29 6.13
CA ALA A 348 -12.86 28.58 5.36
C ALA A 348 -11.98 29.62 6.06
N GLY A 349 -10.66 29.39 6.11
CA GLY A 349 -9.72 30.31 6.74
C GLY A 349 -8.34 29.69 6.93
N THR A 350 -7.58 30.21 7.89
CA THR A 350 -6.22 29.76 8.17
C THR A 350 -6.19 28.79 9.36
N PHE A 351 -5.54 27.65 9.19
CA PHE A 351 -5.38 26.60 10.18
C PHE A 351 -3.95 26.55 10.72
N SER A 352 -3.81 26.32 12.02
CA SER A 352 -2.54 26.06 12.70
C SER A 352 -2.77 24.93 13.69
N ASP A 353 -1.91 23.91 13.68
CA ASP A 353 -2.01 22.73 14.56
C ASP A 353 -3.40 22.06 14.54
N GLY A 354 -4.03 22.00 13.36
CA GLY A 354 -5.36 21.43 13.20
C GLY A 354 -6.53 22.35 13.58
N VAL A 355 -6.27 23.54 14.12
CA VAL A 355 -7.29 24.46 14.62
C VAL A 355 -7.33 25.73 13.77
N ILE A 356 -8.54 26.17 13.41
CA ILE A 356 -8.72 27.44 12.70
C ILE A 356 -8.50 28.61 13.67
N SER A 357 -7.75 29.62 13.21
CA SER A 357 -7.47 30.83 14.01
C SER A 357 -7.43 32.08 13.15
N GLY A 358 -7.69 33.23 13.78
CA GLY A 358 -7.70 34.52 13.09
C GLY A 358 -8.93 34.69 12.21
N SER A 359 -8.81 35.50 11.16
CA SER A 359 -9.94 35.82 10.27
C SER A 359 -10.35 34.62 9.42
N ALA A 360 -11.63 34.24 9.51
CA ALA A 360 -12.22 33.14 8.78
C ALA A 360 -13.70 33.39 8.48
N VAL A 361 -14.24 32.53 7.62
CA VAL A 361 -15.60 32.60 7.12
C VAL A 361 -16.30 31.29 7.43
N ARG A 362 -17.41 31.32 8.18
CA ARG A 362 -18.27 30.16 8.43
C ARG A 362 -19.63 30.35 7.78
N THR A 363 -20.00 29.43 6.91
CA THR A 363 -21.31 29.35 6.27
C THR A 363 -22.12 28.24 6.94
N TYR A 364 -23.34 28.57 7.37
CA TYR A 364 -24.26 27.66 8.03
C TYR A 364 -25.23 27.01 7.01
N PRO A 365 -25.84 25.85 7.33
CA PRO A 365 -26.75 25.15 6.41
C PRO A 365 -27.95 25.98 5.96
N ASN A 366 -28.40 26.93 6.79
CA ASN A 366 -29.49 27.85 6.47
C ASN A 366 -29.07 29.04 5.57
N GLY A 367 -27.81 29.06 5.09
CA GLY A 367 -27.26 30.10 4.22
C GLY A 367 -26.75 31.34 4.96
N MET A 368 -26.82 31.40 6.29
CA MET A 368 -26.17 32.47 7.05
C MET A 368 -24.65 32.34 6.96
N LYS A 369 -23.95 33.47 7.02
CA LYS A 369 -22.49 33.52 6.90
C LYS A 369 -21.90 34.46 7.95
N TYR A 370 -21.02 33.90 8.77
CA TYR A 370 -20.16 34.64 9.69
C TYR A 370 -18.81 34.92 9.04
N GLU A 371 -18.31 36.15 9.17
CA GLU A 371 -16.97 36.56 8.79
C GLU A 371 -16.32 37.30 9.96
N GLY A 372 -15.22 36.77 10.51
CA GLY A 372 -14.60 37.38 11.68
C GLY A 372 -13.49 36.54 12.28
N CYS A 373 -13.07 36.91 13.50
CA CYS A 373 -12.00 36.22 14.21
C CYS A 373 -12.47 34.88 14.80
N PHE A 374 -11.58 33.88 14.78
CA PHE A 374 -11.77 32.58 15.40
C PHE A 374 -10.71 32.31 16.46
N VAL A 375 -11.14 31.76 17.59
CA VAL A 375 -10.29 31.27 18.68
C VAL A 375 -10.77 29.87 19.04
N SER A 376 -9.84 28.90 19.13
CA SER A 376 -10.16 27.51 19.48
C SER A 376 -11.27 26.87 18.63
N GLY A 377 -11.38 27.27 17.36
CA GLY A 377 -12.41 26.76 16.44
C GLY A 377 -13.78 27.43 16.53
N GLN A 378 -13.97 28.42 17.40
CA GLN A 378 -15.22 29.16 17.54
C GLN A 378 -15.07 30.63 17.14
N PRO A 379 -16.14 31.25 16.57
CA PRO A 379 -16.24 32.70 16.42
C PRO A 379 -15.93 33.42 17.74
N SER A 380 -15.00 34.37 17.74
CA SER A 380 -14.60 35.14 18.92
C SER A 380 -13.92 36.46 18.52
N GLY A 381 -14.23 37.54 19.21
CA GLY A 381 -13.83 38.90 18.87
C GLY A 381 -14.68 39.51 17.75
N SER A 382 -14.17 40.55 17.08
CA SER A 382 -14.91 41.27 16.05
C SER A 382 -15.28 40.38 14.85
N GLY A 383 -16.54 40.44 14.42
CA GLY A 383 -17.03 39.77 13.24
C GLY A 383 -18.38 40.32 12.76
N SER A 384 -18.84 39.79 11.62
CA SER A 384 -20.09 40.17 10.97
C SER A 384 -20.87 38.93 10.57
N LEU A 385 -22.18 38.96 10.77
CA LEU A 385 -23.11 37.93 10.35
C LEU A 385 -24.00 38.48 9.23
N THR A 386 -24.09 37.74 8.13
CA THR A 386 -24.97 38.04 6.99
C THR A 386 -25.99 36.93 6.80
N ASN A 387 -27.20 37.29 6.38
CA ASN A 387 -28.23 36.32 6.04
C ASN A 387 -27.99 35.72 4.64
N ALA A 388 -28.81 34.75 4.23
CA ALA A 388 -28.73 34.11 2.92
C ALA A 388 -28.89 35.08 1.72
N ALA A 389 -29.49 36.26 1.94
CA ALA A 389 -29.61 37.32 0.94
C ALA A 389 -28.40 38.26 0.88
N GLY A 390 -27.38 38.04 1.73
CA GLY A 390 -26.17 38.86 1.82
C GLY A 390 -26.34 40.16 2.60
N LYS A 391 -27.47 40.37 3.30
CA LYS A 391 -27.67 41.52 4.17
C LYS A 391 -27.03 41.25 5.53
N THR A 392 -26.18 42.18 5.99
CA THR A 392 -25.64 42.17 7.35
C THR A 392 -26.78 42.24 8.37
N VAL A 393 -26.85 41.23 9.23
CA VAL A 393 -27.79 41.15 10.35
C VAL A 393 -27.13 41.51 11.66
N TYR A 394 -25.81 41.34 11.77
CA TYR A 394 -25.02 41.75 12.93
C TYR A 394 -23.57 42.09 12.54
N SER A 395 -22.96 43.07 13.21
CA SER A 395 -21.54 43.41 13.11
C SER A 395 -21.02 43.88 14.48
N GLY A 396 -20.21 43.08 15.16
CA GLY A 396 -19.76 43.38 16.52
C GLY A 396 -18.92 42.27 17.14
N GLN A 397 -18.88 42.21 18.47
CA GLN A 397 -18.08 41.22 19.21
C GLN A 397 -18.80 39.87 19.35
N PHE A 398 -18.02 38.80 19.26
CA PHE A 398 -18.44 37.43 19.50
C PHE A 398 -17.64 36.84 20.65
N LEU A 399 -18.25 35.93 21.42
CA LEU A 399 -17.58 35.17 22.48
C LEU A 399 -18.06 33.72 22.39
N ASP A 400 -17.10 32.79 22.26
CA ASP A 400 -17.34 31.34 22.23
C ASP A 400 -18.43 30.87 21.23
N GLY A 401 -18.51 31.53 20.08
CA GLY A 401 -19.44 31.21 19.00
C GLY A 401 -20.75 31.99 19.01
N PHE A 402 -21.01 32.78 20.04
CA PHE A 402 -22.22 33.57 20.20
C PHE A 402 -21.91 35.07 20.10
N ILE A 403 -22.94 35.87 19.84
CA ILE A 403 -22.84 37.33 19.94
C ILE A 403 -22.55 37.69 21.41
N ASP A 404 -21.56 38.53 21.68
CA ASP A 404 -21.28 39.02 23.03
C ASP A 404 -22.21 40.19 23.36
N TRP A 405 -23.30 39.88 24.07
CA TRP A 405 -24.32 40.86 24.42
C TRP A 405 -23.84 41.92 25.41
N ASN A 406 -22.79 41.64 26.20
CA ASN A 406 -22.27 42.62 27.15
C ASN A 406 -21.69 43.84 26.46
N GLU A 407 -21.20 43.67 25.24
CA GLU A 407 -20.60 44.73 24.44
C GLU A 407 -21.64 45.71 23.88
N LEU A 408 -22.94 45.38 23.97
CA LEU A 408 -24.02 46.33 23.66
C LEU A 408 -24.41 47.18 24.87
N ILE A 409 -24.09 46.76 26.09
CA ILE A 409 -24.50 47.45 27.31
C ILE A 409 -23.83 48.83 27.34
N GLY A 410 -24.64 49.89 27.47
CA GLY A 410 -24.16 51.27 27.53
C GLY A 410 -23.85 51.93 26.18
N LEU A 411 -24.09 51.24 25.05
CA LEU A 411 -24.08 51.89 23.73
C LEU A 411 -25.30 52.79 23.56
N ASP A 412 -25.15 53.87 22.80
CA ASP A 412 -26.31 54.65 22.36
C ASP A 412 -27.02 53.98 21.16
N ALA A 413 -28.20 54.51 20.82
CA ALA A 413 -29.02 53.99 19.72
C ALA A 413 -28.31 54.00 18.36
N ALA A 414 -27.43 54.98 18.11
CA ALA A 414 -26.74 55.10 16.84
C ALA A 414 -25.63 54.05 16.73
N ALA A 415 -24.82 53.89 17.78
CA ALA A 415 -23.77 52.88 17.86
C ALA A 415 -24.33 51.45 17.80
N ALA A 416 -25.45 51.18 18.47
CA ALA A 416 -26.09 49.86 18.41
C ALA A 416 -26.74 49.56 17.06
N ALA A 417 -27.26 50.57 16.35
CA ALA A 417 -27.79 50.42 15.01
C ALA A 417 -26.70 50.12 13.97
N GLU A 418 -25.45 50.53 14.21
CA GLU A 418 -24.30 50.08 13.41
C GLU A 418 -24.02 48.58 13.61
N CYS A 419 -24.18 48.08 14.84
CA CYS A 419 -24.06 46.65 15.14
C CYS A 419 -25.23 45.83 14.59
N PHE A 420 -26.45 46.36 14.59
CA PHE A 420 -27.64 45.67 14.08
C PHE A 420 -28.39 46.54 13.07
N PRO A 421 -27.95 46.55 11.80
CA PRO A 421 -28.49 47.43 10.79
C PRO A 421 -30.00 47.23 10.62
N ASN A 422 -30.78 48.26 10.98
CA ASN A 422 -32.25 48.31 10.90
C ASN A 422 -33.02 47.48 11.93
N ALA A 423 -32.36 46.86 12.92
CA ALA A 423 -33.06 46.08 13.94
C ALA A 423 -33.15 46.83 15.28
N VAL A 424 -32.08 47.48 15.75
CA VAL A 424 -32.06 48.14 17.06
C VAL A 424 -32.43 49.62 16.95
N LYS A 425 -33.39 50.05 17.77
CA LYS A 425 -33.91 51.42 17.84
C LYS A 425 -33.36 52.21 19.03
N SER A 426 -33.16 51.56 20.17
CA SER A 426 -32.56 52.17 21.36
C SER A 426 -31.95 51.10 22.25
N VAL A 427 -30.95 51.48 23.05
CA VAL A 427 -30.29 50.60 24.02
C VAL A 427 -30.26 51.31 25.37
N TYR A 428 -30.49 50.54 26.44
CA TYR A 428 -30.52 50.96 27.83
C TYR A 428 -29.59 50.05 28.66
N ASP A 429 -29.39 50.38 29.94
CA ASP A 429 -28.44 49.67 30.82
C ASP A 429 -28.79 48.17 31.03
N ASP A 430 -30.05 47.77 30.87
CA ASP A 430 -30.53 46.41 31.12
C ASP A 430 -31.42 45.82 30.02
N CYS A 431 -31.77 46.59 28.99
CA CYS A 431 -32.60 46.18 27.88
C CYS A 431 -32.27 46.91 26.57
N PHE A 432 -32.76 46.39 25.46
CA PHE A 432 -32.66 47.02 24.14
C PHE A 432 -34.00 46.95 23.42
N ARG A 433 -34.26 47.91 22.53
CA ARG A 433 -35.48 47.96 21.72
C ARG A 433 -35.20 47.58 20.28
N LEU A 434 -35.91 46.59 19.76
CA LEU A 434 -35.94 46.23 18.36
C LEU A 434 -37.13 46.87 17.66
N THR A 435 -37.04 47.14 16.36
CA THR A 435 -38.21 47.48 15.53
C THR A 435 -38.38 46.42 14.44
N ASP A 436 -39.61 46.04 14.18
CA ASP A 436 -39.92 45.38 12.91
C ASP A 436 -40.27 46.44 11.84
N GLY A 437 -40.41 45.99 10.59
CA GLY A 437 -40.86 46.84 9.49
C GLY A 437 -42.36 47.19 9.55
N SER A 438 -43.12 46.66 10.52
CA SER A 438 -44.55 46.92 10.72
C SER A 438 -44.84 48.12 11.63
N GLY A 439 -43.80 48.62 12.31
CA GLY A 439 -43.92 49.73 13.26
C GLY A 439 -44.12 49.28 14.71
N VAL A 440 -43.96 47.98 14.98
CA VAL A 440 -43.92 47.42 16.32
C VAL A 440 -42.48 47.45 16.83
N ILE A 441 -42.32 47.83 18.09
CA ILE A 441 -41.04 47.89 18.78
C ILE A 441 -41.09 46.94 19.97
N LEU A 442 -40.04 46.13 20.14
CA LEU A 442 -39.93 45.13 21.19
C LEU A 442 -38.80 45.53 22.12
N GLU A 443 -39.07 45.70 23.40
CA GLU A 443 -38.04 45.86 24.43
C GLU A 443 -37.67 44.50 24.98
N CYS A 444 -36.41 44.12 24.83
CA CYS A 444 -35.89 42.81 25.20
C CYS A 444 -34.81 42.95 26.28
N SER A 445 -34.78 42.01 27.22
CA SER A 445 -33.64 41.86 28.13
C SER A 445 -32.40 41.40 27.37
N PHE A 446 -31.22 41.74 27.86
CA PHE A 446 -30.00 41.04 27.40
C PHE A 446 -29.97 39.61 27.91
N ALA A 447 -29.40 38.69 27.13
CA ALA A 447 -29.10 37.35 27.61
C ALA A 447 -28.00 37.42 28.69
N ARG A 448 -28.14 36.64 29.77
CA ARG A 448 -27.16 36.60 30.88
C ARG A 448 -26.87 35.16 31.26
N GLY A 449 -25.64 34.70 31.01
CA GLY A 449 -25.25 33.33 31.35
C GLY A 449 -26.10 32.29 30.60
N SER A 450 -26.85 31.49 31.35
CA SER A 450 -27.80 30.50 30.81
C SER A 450 -29.17 31.07 30.43
N ASP A 451 -29.47 32.30 30.82
CA ASP A 451 -30.79 32.89 30.64
C ASP A 451 -30.88 33.58 29.28
N PRO A 452 -31.77 33.13 28.38
CA PRO A 452 -31.91 33.72 27.06
C PRO A 452 -32.46 35.15 27.16
N ALA A 453 -32.24 35.95 26.11
CA ALA A 453 -32.94 37.23 25.99
C ALA A 453 -34.46 36.97 25.94
N SER A 454 -35.24 37.82 26.60
CA SER A 454 -36.71 37.70 26.66
C SER A 454 -37.35 39.04 26.35
N VAL A 455 -38.56 39.01 25.78
CA VAL A 455 -39.34 40.23 25.53
C VAL A 455 -39.90 40.72 26.86
N ARG A 456 -39.56 41.95 27.24
CA ARG A 456 -40.05 42.62 28.46
C ARG A 456 -41.23 43.53 28.21
N ALA A 457 -41.29 44.18 27.05
CA ALA A 457 -42.40 45.06 26.69
C ALA A 457 -42.54 45.24 25.17
N VAL A 458 -43.73 45.66 24.73
CA VAL A 458 -44.05 45.92 23.32
C VAL A 458 -44.57 47.36 23.17
N TYR A 459 -44.08 48.06 22.15
CA TYR A 459 -44.34 49.46 21.84
C TYR A 459 -44.81 49.58 20.38
N SER A 460 -45.55 50.63 20.05
CA SER A 460 -45.96 50.97 18.68
C SER A 460 -45.35 52.30 18.27
N LEU A 461 -45.17 52.48 16.96
CA LEU A 461 -44.87 53.76 16.32
C LEU A 461 -46.17 54.42 15.84
N PRO A 462 -46.78 55.35 16.59
CA PRO A 462 -47.82 56.21 16.04
C PRO A 462 -47.29 57.06 14.88
N THR A 463 -48.22 57.48 14.02
CA THR A 463 -48.02 58.52 13.00
C THR A 463 -47.43 59.77 13.65
N GLY A 464 -46.11 59.97 13.51
CA GLY A 464 -45.37 61.06 14.17
C GLY A 464 -44.03 60.64 14.77
N GLY A 465 -43.70 59.34 14.84
CA GLY A 465 -42.34 58.85 15.15
C GLY A 465 -41.99 58.71 16.64
N VAL A 466 -42.87 59.12 17.55
CA VAL A 466 -42.70 58.95 19.01
C VAL A 466 -43.20 57.56 19.40
N ALA A 467 -42.34 56.69 19.92
CA ALA A 467 -42.77 55.36 20.37
C ALA A 467 -43.66 55.48 21.62
N VAL A 468 -44.80 54.79 21.62
CA VAL A 468 -45.71 54.70 22.76
C VAL A 468 -45.78 53.24 23.19
N ASN A 469 -45.71 52.99 24.51
CA ASN A 469 -45.90 51.63 25.03
C ASN A 469 -47.32 51.20 24.67
N ILE A 470 -47.49 50.00 24.11
CA ILE A 470 -48.82 49.52 23.72
C ILE A 470 -49.56 49.17 25.00
N ARG A 471 -50.34 50.13 25.47
CA ARG A 471 -51.23 49.98 26.63
C ARG A 471 -52.67 49.80 26.20
N SER A 472 -52.95 49.91 24.90
CA SER A 472 -54.25 49.72 24.29
C SER A 472 -54.20 49.46 22.79
N VAL A 473 -55.27 48.87 22.25
CA VAL A 473 -55.45 48.72 20.79
C VAL A 473 -55.49 50.08 20.08
N ASN A 474 -55.90 51.13 20.80
CA ASN A 474 -55.91 52.50 20.28
C ASN A 474 -54.51 53.11 20.13
N ASP A 475 -53.49 52.55 20.80
CA ASP A 475 -52.08 52.97 20.64
C ASP A 475 -51.47 52.43 19.34
N ILE A 476 -52.13 51.46 18.71
CA ILE A 476 -51.82 50.95 17.39
C ILE A 476 -52.79 51.67 16.44
N ASN A 477 -52.36 52.05 15.24
CA ASN A 477 -53.19 52.75 14.23
C ASN A 477 -54.30 51.84 13.65
N VAL A 478 -55.11 51.20 14.52
CA VAL A 478 -56.22 50.31 14.20
C VAL A 478 -57.51 51.12 14.35
N PRO A 479 -58.44 51.08 13.38
CA PRO A 479 -59.67 51.84 13.43
C PRO A 479 -60.50 51.49 14.66
N SER A 480 -60.86 52.52 15.43
CA SER A 480 -61.60 52.45 16.69
C SER A 480 -62.99 51.84 16.52
N ALA A 481 -63.25 50.69 17.15
CA ALA A 481 -64.56 50.31 17.66
C ALA A 481 -64.42 49.16 18.67
N ALA A 482 -65.05 49.33 19.83
CA ALA A 482 -65.06 48.39 20.93
C ALA A 482 -65.65 47.02 20.53
N ALA A 483 -64.82 45.98 20.59
CA ALA A 483 -65.11 44.54 20.75
C ALA A 483 -63.85 43.80 20.29
N LYS A 484 -63.35 42.85 21.10
CA LYS A 484 -62.24 41.90 20.84
C LYS A 484 -61.36 42.27 19.63
N ALA A 485 -60.22 42.91 19.89
CA ALA A 485 -59.23 43.17 18.84
C ALA A 485 -58.04 42.22 19.00
N LYS A 486 -57.67 41.59 17.88
CA LYS A 486 -56.49 40.75 17.72
C LYS A 486 -55.47 41.51 16.88
N VAL A 487 -54.26 41.70 17.40
CA VAL A 487 -53.14 42.23 16.61
C VAL A 487 -52.05 41.17 16.54
N GLU A 488 -51.69 40.80 15.32
CA GLU A 488 -50.62 39.86 15.03
C GLU A 488 -49.33 40.65 14.78
N GLY A 489 -48.31 40.41 15.61
CA GLY A 489 -46.95 40.89 15.37
C GLY A 489 -46.03 39.68 15.17
N THR A 490 -45.24 39.66 14.10
CA THR A 490 -44.18 38.66 13.96
C THR A 490 -42.92 39.23 14.58
N LEU A 491 -42.29 38.52 15.51
CA LEU A 491 -40.95 38.88 15.94
C LEU A 491 -40.06 39.03 14.69
N PRO A 492 -39.17 40.03 14.61
CA PRO A 492 -38.24 40.14 13.50
C PRO A 492 -37.56 38.78 13.29
N SER A 493 -37.35 38.34 12.05
CA SER A 493 -36.63 37.07 11.79
C SER A 493 -35.23 37.07 12.44
N GLN A 494 -34.70 38.25 12.74
CA GLN A 494 -33.45 38.50 13.46
C GLN A 494 -33.55 38.21 14.98
N ALA A 495 -34.74 38.11 15.57
CA ALA A 495 -34.97 37.73 16.96
C ALA A 495 -34.57 36.27 17.24
N SER A 496 -34.66 35.40 16.22
CA SER A 496 -34.11 34.03 16.28
C SER A 496 -32.60 34.01 16.56
N LEU A 497 -31.86 35.06 16.14
CA LEU A 497 -30.43 35.25 16.43
C LEU A 497 -30.18 35.76 17.86
N LEU A 498 -31.23 36.16 18.57
CA LEU A 498 -31.21 36.64 19.96
C LEU A 498 -31.53 35.51 20.95
N GLY A 499 -31.71 34.27 20.48
CA GLY A 499 -32.21 33.17 21.31
C GLY A 499 -33.70 33.30 21.65
N ILE A 500 -34.41 34.23 21.02
CA ILE A 500 -35.86 34.38 21.11
C ILE A 500 -36.44 33.52 19.98
N THR A 501 -37.16 32.46 20.30
CA THR A 501 -37.87 31.63 19.32
C THR A 501 -38.66 32.50 18.36
N GLU A 502 -38.67 32.21 17.05
CA GLU A 502 -39.58 32.88 16.13
C GLU A 502 -41.00 32.65 16.63
N GLN A 503 -41.58 33.68 17.23
CA GLN A 503 -42.90 33.65 17.82
C GLN A 503 -43.71 34.74 17.13
N SER A 504 -44.86 34.37 16.61
CA SER A 504 -45.91 35.36 16.37
C SER A 504 -46.50 35.69 17.72
N VAL A 505 -46.48 36.97 18.08
CA VAL A 505 -47.14 37.44 19.28
C VAL A 505 -48.53 37.94 18.90
N GLU A 506 -49.55 37.40 19.56
CA GLU A 506 -50.92 37.82 19.42
C GLU A 506 -51.31 38.65 20.64
N CYS A 507 -51.66 39.92 20.40
CA CYS A 507 -52.22 40.78 21.43
C CYS A 507 -53.74 40.66 21.43
N TYR A 508 -54.29 40.44 22.62
CA TYR A 508 -55.71 40.40 22.87
C TYR A 508 -56.09 41.51 23.84
N ALA A 509 -57.28 42.09 23.63
CA ALA A 509 -57.82 43.14 24.47
C ALA A 509 -59.30 42.91 24.79
N VAL A 510 -59.65 43.06 26.07
CA VAL A 510 -61.04 43.03 26.54
C VAL A 510 -61.32 44.30 27.34
N THR A 511 -62.34 45.04 26.93
CA THR A 511 -62.88 46.17 27.67
C THR A 511 -64.10 45.71 28.46
N TYR A 512 -64.07 45.89 29.77
CA TYR A 512 -65.21 45.62 30.64
C TYR A 512 -65.38 46.77 31.64
N ALA A 513 -66.58 47.36 31.66
CA ALA A 513 -66.87 48.59 32.40
C ALA A 513 -65.86 49.71 32.09
N GLU A 514 -65.20 50.26 33.12
CA GLU A 514 -64.14 51.28 33.00
C GLU A 514 -62.73 50.69 32.98
N THR A 515 -62.56 49.37 32.79
CA THR A 515 -61.24 48.72 32.79
C THR A 515 -60.98 48.03 31.46
N VAL A 516 -59.76 48.14 30.95
CA VAL A 516 -59.31 47.37 29.80
C VAL A 516 -58.13 46.51 30.20
N VAL A 517 -58.21 45.21 29.88
CA VAL A 517 -57.14 44.24 30.09
C VAL A 517 -56.54 43.83 28.76
N TYR A 518 -55.21 43.76 28.73
CA TYR A 518 -54.40 43.38 27.58
C TYR A 518 -53.49 42.23 27.94
N TRP A 519 -53.35 41.29 27.04
CA TRP A 519 -52.40 40.21 27.19
C TRP A 519 -51.79 39.82 25.84
N TRP A 520 -50.54 39.39 25.88
CA TRP A 520 -49.77 38.98 24.72
C TRP A 520 -49.44 37.52 24.83
N VAL A 521 -49.78 36.74 23.82
CA VAL A 521 -49.53 35.30 23.79
C VAL A 521 -48.56 34.99 22.67
N SER A 522 -47.60 34.10 22.92
CA SER A 522 -46.74 33.53 21.87
C SER A 522 -47.55 32.63 20.92
N SER A 523 -46.96 32.26 19.79
CA SER A 523 -47.53 31.26 18.86
C SER A 523 -47.80 29.91 19.51
N ASP A 524 -47.09 29.61 20.60
CA ASP A 524 -47.14 28.36 21.32
C ASP A 524 -48.15 28.41 22.50
N GLY A 525 -48.85 29.53 22.66
CA GLY A 525 -49.89 29.71 23.68
C GLY A 525 -49.36 30.18 25.04
N GLU A 526 -48.10 30.60 25.14
CA GLU A 526 -47.50 31.10 26.39
C GLU A 526 -47.82 32.58 26.60
N LEU A 527 -48.21 32.96 27.82
CA LEU A 527 -48.43 34.36 28.17
C LEU A 527 -47.07 35.08 28.31
N LEU A 528 -46.84 36.06 27.46
CA LEU A 528 -45.61 36.85 27.44
C LEU A 528 -45.71 38.12 28.29
N MET A 529 -46.88 38.75 28.36
CA MET A 529 -47.09 39.99 29.13
C MET A 529 -48.58 40.18 29.45
N LEU A 530 -48.87 40.79 30.61
CA LEU A 530 -50.22 41.14 31.07
C LEU A 530 -50.24 42.59 31.54
N SER A 531 -51.24 43.37 31.15
CA SER A 531 -51.42 44.76 31.60
C SER A 531 -52.89 45.11 31.73
N ALA A 532 -53.27 45.82 32.80
CA ALA A 532 -54.63 46.31 32.99
C ALA A 532 -54.64 47.83 33.24
N HIS A 533 -55.59 48.52 32.62
CA HIS A 533 -55.71 49.96 32.69
C HIS A 533 -57.14 50.38 33.01
N SER A 534 -57.31 51.24 34.02
CA SER A 534 -58.59 51.90 34.26
C SER A 534 -58.74 53.15 33.38
N LEU A 535 -59.87 53.30 32.70
CA LEU A 535 -60.24 54.45 31.88
C LEU A 535 -60.32 55.76 32.70
N SER A 536 -60.24 55.70 34.03
CA SER A 536 -60.10 56.85 34.93
C SER A 536 -58.66 57.34 35.15
N GLY A 537 -57.65 56.68 34.56
CA GLY A 537 -56.30 57.23 34.40
C GLY A 537 -55.19 56.70 35.34
N GLU A 538 -55.47 55.72 36.20
CA GLU A 538 -54.40 55.03 36.96
C GLU A 538 -54.05 53.67 36.34
N VAL A 539 -52.74 53.50 36.10
CA VAL A 539 -52.11 52.26 35.60
C VAL A 539 -51.62 51.49 36.82
N VAL A 540 -52.01 50.23 36.96
CA VAL A 540 -51.38 49.31 37.93
C VAL A 540 -50.60 48.28 37.12
N PRO A 541 -49.26 48.38 37.02
CA PRO A 541 -48.47 47.32 36.41
C PRO A 541 -48.57 46.03 37.27
N PRO A 542 -48.45 44.84 36.66
CA PRO A 542 -48.21 43.62 37.45
C PRO A 542 -46.93 43.81 38.28
N ALA A 543 -46.92 43.25 39.49
CA ALA A 543 -45.82 43.43 40.44
C ALA A 543 -44.47 43.00 39.83
N GLU A 544 -43.44 43.84 39.99
CA GLU A 544 -42.11 43.69 39.38
C GLU A 544 -41.29 42.48 39.85
N ASP A 545 -41.83 41.61 40.71
CA ASP A 545 -41.06 40.59 41.46
C ASP A 545 -41.49 39.13 41.21
N SER A 546 -42.19 38.79 40.13
CA SER A 546 -42.40 37.37 39.78
C SER A 546 -41.48 36.94 38.64
N ASP A 547 -40.32 36.41 39.00
CA ASP A 547 -39.40 35.63 38.14
C ASP A 547 -40.01 34.30 37.63
N GLU A 548 -41.32 34.14 37.64
CA GLU A 548 -42.02 32.97 37.14
C GLU A 548 -42.92 33.39 35.99
N THR A 549 -42.76 32.69 34.87
CA THR A 549 -43.66 32.69 33.72
C THR A 549 -45.11 32.91 34.17
N THR A 550 -45.68 34.07 33.85
CA THR A 550 -47.03 34.46 34.26
C THR A 550 -48.03 33.39 33.83
N ASP A 551 -48.54 32.61 34.78
CA ASP A 551 -49.35 31.43 34.47
C ASP A 551 -50.80 31.84 34.14
N ARG A 552 -51.53 30.96 33.43
CA ARG A 552 -52.95 31.17 33.06
C ARG A 552 -53.83 31.47 34.29
N SER A 553 -53.41 30.98 35.45
CA SER A 553 -54.06 31.18 36.75
C SER A 553 -54.05 32.64 37.22
N ASP A 554 -53.00 33.41 36.91
CA ASP A 554 -52.92 34.84 37.27
C ASP A 554 -53.81 35.71 36.38
N ILE A 555 -53.93 35.33 35.09
CA ILE A 555 -54.89 35.96 34.17
C ILE A 555 -56.32 35.72 34.69
N ALA A 556 -56.67 34.47 35.01
CA ALA A 556 -58.00 34.13 35.51
C ALA A 556 -58.37 34.95 36.75
N LYS A 557 -57.41 35.12 37.68
CA LYS A 557 -57.59 35.89 38.91
C LYS A 557 -57.81 37.39 38.65
N LEU A 558 -57.05 37.97 37.73
CA LEU A 558 -57.21 39.39 37.35
C LEU A 558 -58.58 39.66 36.71
N PHE A 559 -59.10 38.71 35.93
CA PHE A 559 -60.43 38.80 35.32
C PHE A 559 -61.56 38.65 36.35
N GLU A 560 -61.40 37.73 37.31
CA GLU A 560 -62.32 37.57 38.44
C GLU A 560 -62.37 38.87 39.28
N ASP A 561 -61.21 39.49 39.55
CA ASP A 561 -61.09 40.74 40.30
C ASP A 561 -61.78 41.94 39.62
N ILE A 562 -61.94 41.93 38.29
CA ILE A 562 -62.67 42.97 37.54
C ILE A 562 -64.11 42.57 37.17
N GLY A 563 -64.59 41.44 37.68
CA GLY A 563 -65.99 41.00 37.57
C GLY A 563 -66.37 40.33 36.25
N LEU A 564 -65.40 39.77 35.52
CA LEU A 564 -65.64 38.92 34.35
C LEU A 564 -65.80 37.46 34.79
N ASP A 565 -66.87 36.79 34.34
CA ASP A 565 -67.15 35.38 34.66
C ASP A 565 -66.29 34.45 33.79
N ILE A 566 -65.95 33.28 34.32
CA ILE A 566 -65.11 32.27 33.67
C ILE A 566 -65.75 31.71 32.38
N GLU A 567 -67.07 31.84 32.23
CA GLU A 567 -67.79 31.46 31.00
C GLU A 567 -67.44 32.38 29.80
N ASP A 568 -67.00 33.61 30.04
CA ASP A 568 -66.54 34.52 28.97
C ASP A 568 -65.14 34.14 28.44
N PHE A 569 -64.33 33.40 29.22
CA PHE A 569 -62.98 32.95 28.84
C PHE A 569 -62.99 31.97 27.66
N GLU A 570 -63.91 31.00 27.64
CA GLU A 570 -64.01 30.03 26.53
C GLU A 570 -64.32 30.74 25.20
N SER A 571 -65.09 31.85 25.25
CA SER A 571 -65.41 32.65 24.07
C SER A 571 -64.23 33.46 23.53
N LEU A 572 -63.18 33.65 24.34
CA LEU A 572 -61.97 34.41 24.03
C LEU A 572 -60.84 33.54 23.46
N GLY A 573 -61.04 32.22 23.43
CA GLY A 573 -60.09 31.26 22.84
C GLY A 573 -58.94 30.85 23.77
N PHE A 574 -59.12 30.96 25.09
CA PHE A 574 -58.16 30.49 26.11
C PHE A 574 -58.22 28.99 26.38
#